data_AF-A0A959S388-F1
#
_entry.id   AF-A0A959S388-F1
#
_cell.length_a   1.000
_cell.length_b   1.000
_cell.length_c   1.000
_cell.angle_alpha   90.00
_cell.angle_beta   90.00
_cell.angle_gamma   90.00
#
_symmetry.space_group_name_H-M   'P 1'
#
loop_
_entity.id
_entity.type
_entity.pdbx_description
1 polymer ?
#
loop_
_entity_poly.entity_id
_entity_poly.type
_entity_poly.pdbx_seq_one_letter_code
_entity_poly.pdbx_strand_id
1 'polypeptide(L)'
;MVNDSTITNKKLFFTIPIFFGYADGMKIDTSGNIYCTCSNAVWIISPAGEQIGKIELPVNKSASNCTWGDNDRKTLFITAGKSVYKIRPLLTGIKNQSSTLPEKILLYQNYPNPFNPSTSISFNIATNGLVKLNIYDSIGKLVKTLVNDKNAAGNYSVMWNGKDNSGNNVSNGVYYYRLSFSNS
;
A
#
# COMPACT_ATOMS: atom_id res chain seq x y z
N MET A 1 -33.03 19.75 -8.83
CA MET A 1 -31.69 19.12 -8.81
C MET A 1 -30.70 20.19 -9.19
N VAL A 2 -29.79 20.56 -8.30
CA VAL A 2 -28.77 21.59 -8.59
C VAL A 2 -27.68 20.91 -9.41
N ASN A 3 -27.48 21.40 -10.62
CA ASN A 3 -26.47 20.95 -11.55
C ASN A 3 -25.25 21.85 -11.34
N ASP A 4 -24.46 21.59 -10.30
CA ASP A 4 -23.16 22.23 -10.14
C ASP A 4 -22.07 21.18 -10.37
N SER A 5 -21.15 21.47 -11.29
CA SER A 5 -19.98 20.64 -11.61
C SER A 5 -18.95 20.63 -10.47
N THR A 6 -19.41 20.77 -9.23
CA THR A 6 -18.61 20.85 -8.03
C THR A 6 -18.93 19.68 -7.13
N ILE A 7 -18.06 19.46 -6.16
CA ILE A 7 -18.15 18.32 -5.25
C ILE A 7 -18.62 18.80 -3.88
N THR A 8 -19.67 19.61 -3.89
CA THR A 8 -20.29 20.30 -2.75
C THR A 8 -21.12 19.38 -1.87
N ASN A 9 -21.51 18.20 -2.38
CA ASN A 9 -22.28 17.19 -1.64
C ASN A 9 -21.44 15.96 -1.21
N LYS A 10 -20.13 16.13 -1.03
CA LYS A 10 -19.17 15.05 -0.74
C LYS A 10 -19.31 14.50 0.68
N LYS A 11 -19.43 13.19 0.79
CA LYS A 11 -19.02 12.43 1.98
C LYS A 11 -17.73 11.67 1.66
N LEU A 12 -16.71 11.79 2.52
CA LEU A 12 -15.56 10.89 2.48
C LEU A 12 -16.05 9.46 2.67
N PHE A 13 -15.90 8.62 1.64
CA PHE A 13 -16.43 7.26 1.66
C PHE A 13 -15.46 6.26 2.31
N PHE A 14 -14.18 6.35 1.95
CA PHE A 14 -13.12 5.51 2.52
C PHE A 14 -11.78 6.25 2.45
N THR A 15 -10.92 6.04 3.43
CA THR A 15 -9.54 6.54 3.41
C THR A 15 -8.60 5.37 3.51
N ILE A 16 -7.73 5.25 2.53
CA ILE A 16 -6.61 4.32 2.62
C ILE A 16 -5.67 4.84 3.73
N PRO A 17 -5.29 4.00 4.70
CA PRO A 17 -4.34 4.42 5.73
C PRO A 17 -3.02 4.88 5.08
N ILE A 18 -2.50 6.04 5.52
CA ILE A 18 -1.38 6.77 4.92
C ILE A 18 -0.15 5.89 4.63
N PHE A 19 0.09 4.86 5.44
CA PHE A 19 1.21 3.94 5.31
C PHE A 19 1.17 3.03 4.07
N PHE A 20 0.02 2.89 3.43
CA PHE A 20 -0.13 2.03 2.26
C PHE A 20 0.00 2.79 0.94
N GLY A 21 0.36 4.08 0.96
CA GLY A 21 0.48 4.89 -0.24
C GLY A 21 -0.84 5.49 -0.69
N TYR A 22 -0.95 5.81 -1.97
CA TYR A 22 -2.08 6.54 -2.54
C TYR A 22 -3.06 5.60 -3.23
N ALA A 23 -4.35 5.93 -3.14
CA ALA A 23 -5.36 5.36 -4.02
C ALA A 23 -5.11 5.84 -5.45
N ASP A 24 -5.16 4.93 -6.41
CA ASP A 24 -5.04 5.24 -7.84
C ASP A 24 -6.28 4.72 -8.60
N GLY A 25 -6.12 3.84 -9.60
CA GLY A 25 -7.23 3.29 -10.36
C GLY A 25 -8.23 2.47 -9.54
N MET A 26 -9.50 2.52 -9.94
CA MET A 26 -10.56 1.75 -9.29
C MET A 26 -11.57 1.15 -10.27
N LYS A 27 -12.22 0.06 -9.85
CA LYS A 27 -13.34 -0.60 -10.52
C LYS A 27 -14.38 -1.06 -9.53
N ILE A 28 -15.57 -1.34 -10.02
CA ILE A 28 -16.68 -1.82 -9.21
C ILE A 28 -17.17 -3.14 -9.81
N ASP A 29 -17.48 -4.12 -8.96
CA ASP A 29 -18.13 -5.36 -9.39
C ASP A 29 -19.66 -5.23 -9.43
N THR A 30 -20.37 -6.28 -9.84
CA THR A 30 -21.84 -6.28 -9.92
C THR A 30 -22.54 -6.22 -8.56
N SER A 31 -21.81 -6.48 -7.47
CA SER A 31 -22.30 -6.39 -6.10
C SER A 31 -22.03 -5.02 -5.47
N GLY A 32 -21.41 -4.11 -6.21
CA GLY A 32 -21.08 -2.77 -5.75
C GLY A 32 -19.78 -2.67 -4.96
N ASN A 33 -19.00 -3.75 -4.87
CA ASN A 33 -17.70 -3.69 -4.18
C ASN A 33 -16.69 -2.94 -5.03
N ILE A 34 -15.96 -2.03 -4.40
CA ILE A 34 -14.92 -1.23 -5.01
C ILE A 34 -13.58 -1.97 -4.91
N TYR A 35 -12.95 -2.16 -6.05
CA TYR A 35 -11.58 -2.64 -6.20
C TYR A 35 -10.70 -1.43 -6.46
N CYS A 36 -9.96 -0.98 -5.45
CA CYS A 36 -9.11 0.21 -5.51
C CYS A 36 -7.64 -0.21 -5.47
N THR A 37 -6.87 0.14 -6.50
CA THR A 37 -5.42 -0.10 -6.51
C THR A 37 -4.73 0.85 -5.56
N CYS A 38 -3.83 0.32 -4.73
CA CYS A 38 -3.06 1.10 -3.79
C CYS A 38 -1.73 0.41 -3.47
N SER A 39 -0.63 1.09 -3.79
CA SER A 39 0.74 0.58 -3.61
C SER A 39 0.83 -0.87 -4.06
N ASN A 40 1.17 -1.81 -3.18
CA ASN A 40 1.38 -3.20 -3.53
C ASN A 40 0.11 -4.07 -3.59
N ALA A 41 -1.09 -3.49 -3.71
CA ALA A 41 -2.32 -4.28 -3.66
C ALA A 41 -3.52 -3.66 -4.39
N VAL A 42 -4.56 -4.47 -4.54
CA VAL A 42 -5.93 -4.02 -4.83
C VAL A 42 -6.77 -4.23 -3.58
N TRP A 43 -7.27 -3.16 -3.00
CA TRP A 43 -8.16 -3.16 -1.85
C TRP A 43 -9.59 -3.37 -2.30
N ILE A 44 -10.32 -4.22 -1.58
CA ILE A 44 -11.73 -4.50 -1.84
C ILE A 44 -12.55 -3.85 -0.73
N ILE A 45 -13.40 -2.90 -1.09
CA ILE A 45 -14.19 -2.08 -0.17
C ILE A 45 -15.67 -2.32 -0.49
N SER A 46 -16.47 -2.63 0.52
CA SER A 46 -17.91 -2.87 0.36
C SER A 46 -18.67 -1.57 0.04
N PRO A 47 -19.92 -1.66 -0.46
CA PRO A 47 -20.81 -0.49 -0.58
C PRO A 47 -21.05 0.27 0.73
N ALA A 48 -20.80 -0.34 1.89
CA ALA A 48 -20.90 0.29 3.20
C ALA A 48 -19.64 1.09 3.59
N GLY A 49 -18.56 1.02 2.80
CA GLY A 49 -17.29 1.68 3.10
C GLY A 49 -16.37 0.86 4.01
N GLU A 50 -16.56 -0.46 4.08
CA GLU A 50 -15.71 -1.35 4.89
C GLU A 50 -14.71 -2.09 4.01
N GLN A 51 -13.47 -2.24 4.46
CA GLN A 51 -12.51 -3.11 3.77
C GLN A 51 -12.92 -4.58 3.98
N ILE A 52 -13.27 -5.27 2.88
CA ILE A 52 -13.69 -6.67 2.88
C ILE A 52 -12.66 -7.62 2.27
N GLY A 53 -11.57 -7.08 1.70
CA GLY A 53 -10.51 -7.91 1.14
C GLY A 53 -9.33 -7.12 0.60
N LYS A 54 -8.29 -7.86 0.22
CA LYS A 54 -7.08 -7.34 -0.39
C LYS A 54 -6.47 -8.39 -1.31
N ILE A 55 -6.16 -8.01 -2.54
CA ILE A 55 -5.39 -8.80 -3.49
C ILE A 55 -3.96 -8.26 -3.46
N GLU A 56 -3.07 -8.98 -2.81
CA GLU A 56 -1.66 -8.59 -2.74
C GLU A 56 -0.96 -8.89 -4.07
N LEU A 57 -0.21 -7.90 -4.56
CA LEU A 57 0.68 -8.11 -5.69
C LEU A 57 2.03 -8.65 -5.20
N PRO A 58 2.82 -9.25 -6.10
CA PRO A 58 4.19 -9.62 -5.79
C PRO A 58 4.96 -8.44 -5.21
N VAL A 59 5.91 -8.75 -4.32
CA VAL A 59 6.80 -7.75 -3.70
C VAL A 59 7.37 -6.84 -4.80
N ASN A 60 7.40 -5.54 -4.52
CA ASN A 60 7.93 -4.49 -5.42
C ASN A 60 7.09 -4.18 -6.68
N LYS A 61 5.80 -4.52 -6.68
CA LYS A 61 4.87 -4.14 -7.76
C LYS A 61 3.85 -3.15 -7.23
N SER A 62 3.91 -1.91 -7.71
CA SER A 62 2.89 -0.92 -7.40
C SER A 62 1.74 -1.06 -8.39
N ALA A 63 0.56 -1.44 -7.91
CA ALA A 63 -0.70 -1.40 -8.63
C ALA A 63 -1.00 0.05 -9.04
N SER A 64 -1.41 0.26 -10.28
CA SER A 64 -1.79 1.59 -10.80
C SER A 64 -3.23 1.62 -11.29
N ASN A 65 -3.71 0.53 -11.88
CA ASN A 65 -5.08 0.43 -12.35
C ASN A 65 -5.53 -1.04 -12.41
N CYS A 66 -6.84 -1.26 -12.44
CA CYS A 66 -7.39 -2.58 -12.68
C CYS A 66 -8.63 -2.50 -13.57
N THR A 67 -9.02 -3.61 -14.20
CA THR A 67 -10.27 -3.71 -14.98
C THR A 67 -10.81 -5.13 -15.00
N TRP A 68 -12.14 -5.26 -14.94
CA TRP A 68 -12.83 -6.50 -15.21
C TRP A 68 -12.81 -6.78 -16.72
N GLY A 69 -12.35 -7.96 -17.11
CA GLY A 69 -12.40 -8.47 -18.47
C GLY A 69 -13.10 -9.81 -18.55
N ASP A 70 -12.97 -10.46 -19.70
CA ASP A 70 -13.81 -11.58 -20.17
C ASP A 70 -15.31 -11.22 -20.24
N ASN A 71 -16.09 -12.00 -21.01
CA ASN A 71 -17.52 -11.75 -21.19
C ASN A 71 -18.34 -11.90 -19.90
N ASP A 72 -17.86 -12.74 -18.98
CA ASP A 72 -18.49 -13.01 -17.69
C ASP A 72 -18.12 -12.00 -16.60
N ARG A 73 -17.20 -11.06 -16.89
CA ARG A 73 -16.65 -10.08 -15.94
C ARG A 73 -16.01 -10.71 -14.69
N LYS A 74 -15.55 -11.97 -14.76
CA LYS A 74 -14.93 -12.67 -13.62
C LYS A 74 -13.41 -12.64 -13.62
N THR A 75 -12.80 -12.06 -14.64
CA THR A 75 -11.34 -11.91 -14.72
C THR A 75 -10.96 -10.48 -14.37
N LEU A 76 -10.07 -10.31 -13.40
CA LEU A 76 -9.47 -9.01 -13.07
C LEU A 76 -8.09 -8.90 -13.73
N PHE A 77 -7.91 -7.85 -14.52
CA PHE A 77 -6.62 -7.42 -15.02
C PHE A 77 -6.09 -6.29 -14.15
N ILE A 78 -4.82 -6.33 -13.76
CA ILE A 78 -4.20 -5.33 -12.87
C ILE A 78 -2.90 -4.85 -13.51
N THR A 79 -2.75 -3.55 -13.74
CA THR A 79 -1.48 -2.96 -14.13
C THR A 79 -0.63 -2.72 -12.90
N ALA A 80 0.64 -3.16 -12.95
CA ALA A 80 1.58 -2.86 -11.89
C ALA A 80 3.01 -2.74 -12.40
N GLY A 81 3.57 -1.53 -12.30
CA GLY A 81 4.85 -1.18 -12.92
C GLY A 81 4.84 -1.47 -14.43
N LYS A 82 5.76 -2.33 -14.89
CA LYS A 82 5.88 -2.74 -16.31
C LYS A 82 5.10 -4.01 -16.67
N SER A 83 4.13 -4.41 -15.85
CA SER A 83 3.47 -5.71 -15.97
C SER A 83 1.94 -5.57 -15.93
N VAL A 84 1.25 -6.51 -16.57
CA VAL A 84 -0.21 -6.71 -16.44
C VAL A 84 -0.45 -8.10 -15.87
N TYR A 85 -1.11 -8.16 -14.71
CA TYR A 85 -1.52 -9.41 -14.08
C TYR A 85 -2.93 -9.77 -14.51
N LYS A 86 -3.20 -11.07 -14.71
CA LYS A 86 -4.53 -11.62 -14.95
C LYS A 86 -4.86 -12.59 -13.83
N ILE A 87 -5.96 -12.36 -13.13
CA ILE A 87 -6.47 -13.26 -12.09
C ILE A 87 -7.96 -13.49 -12.26
N ARG A 88 -8.47 -14.62 -11.75
CA ARG A 88 -9.91 -14.86 -11.57
C ARG A 88 -10.20 -14.93 -10.08
N PRO A 89 -10.59 -13.83 -9.42
CA PRO A 89 -10.89 -13.84 -8.00
C PRO A 89 -12.10 -14.75 -7.75
N LEU A 90 -11.92 -15.75 -6.89
CA LEU A 90 -13.03 -16.58 -6.41
C LEU A 90 -13.80 -15.77 -5.37
N LEU A 91 -14.85 -15.07 -5.81
CA LEU A 91 -15.74 -14.32 -4.92
C LEU A 91 -16.49 -15.20 -3.89
N THR A 92 -16.43 -16.53 -4.02
CA THR A 92 -16.98 -17.51 -3.06
C THR A 92 -16.03 -17.90 -1.93
N GLY A 93 -14.90 -17.20 -1.79
CA GLY A 93 -13.91 -17.46 -0.77
C GLY A 93 -13.42 -16.18 -0.13
N ILE A 94 -14.30 -15.40 0.48
CA ILE A 94 -13.92 -14.70 1.71
C ILE A 94 -13.65 -15.81 2.72
N LYS A 95 -12.51 -16.50 2.59
CA LYS A 95 -11.86 -17.04 3.78
C LYS A 95 -11.67 -15.80 4.62
N ASN A 96 -12.36 -15.75 5.77
CA ASN A 96 -11.85 -15.04 6.93
C ASN A 96 -10.35 -15.18 6.86
N GLN A 97 -9.64 -14.05 6.78
CA GLN A 97 -8.21 -14.04 6.96
C GLN A 97 -7.93 -14.76 8.30
N SER A 98 -7.68 -16.06 8.26
CA SER A 98 -6.38 -16.52 8.71
C SER A 98 -5.39 -15.96 7.70
N SER A 99 -5.20 -14.64 7.76
CA SER A 99 -3.91 -14.05 7.50
C SER A 99 -3.00 -14.91 8.37
N THR A 100 -2.14 -15.70 7.74
CA THR A 100 -0.96 -16.14 8.46
C THR A 100 -0.25 -14.84 8.79
N LEU A 101 -0.57 -14.29 9.97
CA LEU A 101 0.11 -13.14 10.50
C LEU A 101 1.59 -13.47 10.40
N PRO A 102 2.42 -12.50 9.98
CA PRO A 102 3.84 -12.75 9.90
C PRO A 102 4.31 -13.30 11.24
N GLU A 103 4.96 -14.47 11.28
CA GLU A 103 5.36 -15.06 12.56
C GLU A 103 6.49 -14.26 13.25
N LYS A 104 7.17 -13.40 12.48
CA LYS A 104 8.34 -12.63 12.90
C LYS A 104 8.24 -11.21 12.41
N ILE A 105 9.04 -10.32 12.98
CA ILE A 105 9.26 -8.99 12.43
C ILE A 105 10.40 -9.08 11.42
N LEU A 106 10.15 -8.65 10.18
CA LEU A 106 11.16 -8.62 9.12
C LEU A 106 11.19 -7.27 8.43
N LEU A 107 12.39 -6.82 8.07
CA LEU A 107 12.64 -5.65 7.25
C LEU A 107 13.28 -6.14 5.95
N TYR A 108 12.66 -5.86 4.82
CA TYR A 108 13.11 -6.31 3.51
C TYR A 108 14.03 -5.30 2.84
N GLN A 109 14.84 -5.78 1.90
CA GLN A 109 15.64 -4.92 1.05
C GLN A 109 14.75 -3.96 0.25
N ASN A 110 15.14 -2.70 0.18
CA ASN A 110 14.45 -1.70 -0.60
C ASN A 110 14.55 -2.00 -2.11
N TYR A 111 13.50 -1.66 -2.87
CA TYR A 111 13.52 -1.78 -4.33
C TYR A 111 12.84 -0.59 -5.03
N PRO A 112 13.42 -0.07 -6.12
CA PRO A 112 14.73 -0.45 -6.66
C PRO A 112 15.89 -0.07 -5.72
N ASN A 113 17.05 -0.73 -5.85
CA ASN A 113 18.32 -0.34 -5.23
C ASN A 113 19.47 -0.70 -6.19
N PRO A 114 20.21 0.27 -6.77
CA PRO A 114 20.04 1.72 -6.61
C PRO A 114 18.68 2.24 -7.10
N PHE A 115 18.24 3.38 -6.59
CA PHE A 115 16.93 3.97 -6.93
C PHE A 115 17.05 5.37 -7.53
N ASN A 116 16.05 5.78 -8.32
CA ASN A 116 15.92 7.13 -8.86
C ASN A 116 14.45 7.44 -9.26
N PRO A 117 13.77 8.44 -8.68
CA PRO A 117 14.09 9.20 -7.47
C PRO A 117 13.52 8.55 -6.20
N SER A 118 12.79 7.43 -6.32
CA SER A 118 12.13 6.77 -5.19
C SER A 118 12.38 5.26 -5.11
N THR A 119 12.28 4.73 -3.90
CA THR A 119 12.37 3.30 -3.57
C THR A 119 11.25 2.93 -2.60
N SER A 120 10.82 1.67 -2.63
CA SER A 120 9.88 1.10 -1.66
C SER A 120 10.63 0.28 -0.63
N ILE A 121 10.31 0.48 0.65
CA ILE A 121 10.84 -0.28 1.79
C ILE A 121 9.68 -1.08 2.36
N SER A 122 9.77 -2.41 2.26
CA SER A 122 8.77 -3.32 2.81
C SER A 122 9.21 -3.85 4.17
N PHE A 123 8.24 -4.09 5.06
CA PHE A 123 8.45 -4.75 6.34
C PHE A 123 7.18 -5.46 6.79
N ASN A 124 7.30 -6.35 7.76
CA ASN A 124 6.14 -6.97 8.39
C ASN A 124 6.30 -7.03 9.90
N ILE A 125 5.18 -7.02 10.61
CA ILE A 125 5.12 -7.12 12.07
C ILE A 125 4.15 -8.21 12.49
N ALA A 126 4.55 -8.99 13.49
CA ALA A 126 3.81 -10.17 13.95
C ALA A 126 2.66 -9.84 14.91
N THR A 127 2.79 -8.74 15.63
CA THR A 127 1.86 -8.29 16.66
C THR A 127 1.57 -6.79 16.48
N ASN A 128 0.46 -6.35 17.07
CA ASN A 128 0.15 -4.93 17.15
C ASN A 128 1.21 -4.22 17.99
N GLY A 129 1.69 -3.06 17.54
CA GLY A 129 2.70 -2.33 18.29
C GLY A 129 3.11 -1.02 17.63
N LEU A 130 3.96 -0.27 18.34
CA LEU A 130 4.52 0.97 17.83
C LEU A 130 5.65 0.64 16.84
N VAL A 131 5.50 1.08 15.60
CA VAL A 131 6.50 0.94 14.53
C VAL A 131 7.18 2.29 14.29
N LYS A 132 8.50 2.26 14.20
CA LYS A 132 9.30 3.40 13.74
C LYS A 132 10.24 2.98 12.61
N LEU A 133 10.07 3.58 11.43
CA LEU A 133 10.94 3.37 10.28
C LEU A 133 11.68 4.68 9.98
N ASN A 134 13.00 4.67 10.15
CA ASN A 134 13.84 5.85 9.98
C ASN A 134 14.86 5.62 8.86
N ILE A 135 15.20 6.69 8.13
CA ILE A 135 16.31 6.78 7.18
C ILE A 135 17.45 7.57 7.82
N TYR A 136 18.68 7.09 7.67
CA TYR A 136 19.91 7.68 8.15
C TYR A 136 20.91 7.85 7.01
N ASP A 137 21.76 8.87 7.09
CA ASP A 137 22.89 9.02 6.17
C ASP A 137 24.07 8.10 6.56
N SER A 138 25.18 8.21 5.82
CA SER A 138 26.36 7.36 6.00
C SER A 138 27.07 7.53 7.35
N ILE A 139 26.83 8.65 8.05
CA ILE A 139 27.38 8.93 9.38
C ILE A 139 26.38 8.65 10.50
N GLY A 140 25.20 8.10 10.19
CA GLY A 140 24.17 7.75 11.16
C GLY A 140 23.28 8.92 11.60
N LYS A 141 23.32 10.06 10.92
CA LYS A 141 22.41 11.18 11.19
C LYS A 141 21.02 10.86 10.65
N LEU A 142 19.99 11.12 11.44
CA LEU A 142 18.60 10.95 11.02
C LEU A 142 18.25 11.92 9.89
N VAL A 143 17.75 11.37 8.78
CA VAL A 143 17.38 12.10 7.56
C VAL A 143 15.85 12.23 7.44
N LYS A 144 15.14 11.10 7.60
CA LYS A 144 13.69 11.02 7.45
C LYS A 144 13.09 10.02 8.42
N THR A 145 11.95 10.36 9.01
CA THR A 145 11.07 9.38 9.66
C THR A 145 9.94 9.06 8.68
N LEU A 146 9.86 7.81 8.23
CA LEU A 146 8.83 7.33 7.29
C LEU A 146 7.60 6.81 8.01
N VAL A 147 7.79 6.17 9.17
CA VAL A 147 6.72 5.61 10.00
C VAL A 147 7.04 5.92 11.45
N ASN A 148 6.03 6.32 12.22
CA ASN A 148 6.09 6.50 13.67
C ASN A 148 4.68 6.39 14.26
N ASP A 149 4.08 5.21 14.19
CA ASP A 149 2.67 5.01 14.55
C ASP A 149 2.40 3.60 15.09
N LYS A 150 1.22 3.40 15.71
CA LYS A 150 0.71 2.11 16.11
C LYS A 150 0.15 1.39 14.88
N ASN A 151 0.76 0.26 14.55
CA ASN A 151 0.36 -0.57 13.42
C ASN A 151 -0.17 -1.91 13.91
N ALA A 152 -1.18 -2.43 13.24
CA ALA A 152 -1.69 -3.78 13.48
C ALA A 152 -0.74 -4.84 12.90
N ALA A 153 -0.81 -6.07 13.39
CA ALA A 153 -0.06 -7.19 12.81
C ALA A 153 -0.32 -7.29 11.29
N GLY A 154 0.72 -7.38 10.47
CA GLY A 154 0.58 -7.39 9.02
C GLY A 154 1.82 -7.00 8.21
N ASN A 155 1.65 -6.93 6.90
CA ASN A 155 2.66 -6.55 5.91
C ASN A 155 2.48 -5.09 5.48
N TYR A 156 3.59 -4.37 5.37
CA TYR A 156 3.64 -2.94 5.08
C TYR A 156 4.68 -2.64 3.99
N SER A 157 4.41 -1.62 3.17
CA SER A 157 5.33 -1.12 2.15
C SER A 157 5.23 0.40 2.08
N VAL A 158 6.34 1.07 2.39
CA VAL A 158 6.41 2.54 2.48
C VAL A 158 7.42 3.07 1.47
N MET A 159 7.06 4.12 0.74
CA MET A 159 7.91 4.74 -0.26
C MET A 159 8.76 5.85 0.34
N TRP A 160 10.03 5.89 -0.05
CA TRP A 160 10.91 7.04 0.17
C TRP A 160 11.32 7.64 -1.17
N ASN A 161 11.26 8.97 -1.29
CA ASN A 161 11.48 9.73 -2.53
C ASN A 161 12.76 10.57 -2.51
N GLY A 162 13.74 10.20 -1.69
CA GLY A 162 15.00 10.95 -1.58
C GLY A 162 14.87 12.31 -0.92
N LYS A 163 13.86 12.51 -0.06
CA LYS A 163 13.66 13.75 0.70
C LYS A 163 13.88 13.58 2.20
N ASP A 164 14.31 14.65 2.85
CA ASP A 164 14.43 14.74 4.31
C ASP A 164 13.09 15.07 5.00
N ASN A 165 13.11 15.23 6.32
CA ASN A 165 11.93 15.61 7.10
C ASN A 165 11.36 16.99 6.72
N SER A 166 12.19 17.91 6.24
CA SER A 166 11.79 19.25 5.79
C SER A 166 11.26 19.27 4.35
N GLY A 167 11.31 18.13 3.64
CA GLY A 167 10.85 18.01 2.26
C GLY A 167 11.89 18.41 1.20
N ASN A 168 13.14 18.67 1.62
CA ASN A 168 14.24 18.99 0.73
C ASN A 168 14.86 17.70 0.17
N ASN A 169 15.38 17.77 -1.06
CA ASN A 169 16.13 16.65 -1.64
C ASN A 169 17.42 16.42 -0.85
N VAL A 170 17.72 15.16 -0.57
CA VAL A 170 18.98 14.78 0.07
C VAL A 170 20.08 14.62 -0.99
N SER A 171 21.35 14.73 -0.58
CA SER A 171 22.48 14.54 -1.49
C SER A 171 22.52 13.10 -2.02
N ASN A 172 23.10 12.91 -3.21
CA ASN A 172 23.41 11.57 -3.70
C ASN A 172 24.37 10.86 -2.73
N GLY A 173 24.10 9.60 -2.41
CA GLY A 173 24.91 8.85 -1.46
C GLY A 173 24.25 7.57 -0.97
N VAL A 174 24.92 6.90 -0.04
CA VAL A 174 24.39 5.71 0.64
C VAL A 174 23.60 6.15 1.86
N TYR A 175 22.41 5.58 1.99
CA TYR A 175 21.53 5.78 3.13
C TYR A 175 21.15 4.42 3.71
N TYR A 176 20.97 4.41 5.03
CA TYR A 176 20.56 3.24 5.79
C TYR A 176 19.15 3.44 6.32
N TYR A 177 18.39 2.36 6.47
CA TYR A 177 17.09 2.42 7.11
C TYR A 177 17.00 1.41 8.23
N ARG A 178 16.28 1.78 9.29
CA ARG A 178 16.10 0.95 10.48
C ARG A 178 14.65 0.92 10.86
N LEU A 179 14.15 -0.30 11.06
CA LEU A 179 12.87 -0.57 11.68
C LEU A 179 13.08 -0.77 13.18
N SER A 180 12.30 -0.06 13.99
CA SER A 180 12.19 -0.28 15.44
C SER A 180 10.75 -0.66 15.75
N PHE A 181 10.56 -1.60 16.66
CA PHE A 181 9.26 -2.10 17.04
C PHE A 181 9.18 -2.22 18.57
N SER A 182 8.09 -1.75 19.16
CA SER A 182 7.78 -1.93 20.58
C SER A 182 6.38 -2.51 20.70
N ASN A 183 6.26 -3.63 21.42
CA ASN A 183 4.97 -4.14 21.86
C ASN A 183 4.30 -3.10 22.77
N SER A 184 2.99 -2.96 22.63
CA SER A 184 2.14 -2.26 23.62
C SER A 184 1.65 -3.24 24.66
#